data_AF-K0XJS8-F1
#
_entry.id   AF-K0XJS8-F1
#
_cell.length_a   1.000
_cell.length_b   1.000
_cell.length_c   1.000
_cell.angle_alpha   90.00
_cell.angle_beta   90.00
_cell.angle_gamma   90.00
#
_symmetry.space_group_name_H-M   'P 1'
#
loop_
_entity.id
_entity.type
_entity.pdbx_description
1 polymer ?
#
loop_
_entity_poly.entity_id
_entity_poly.type
_entity_poly.pdbx_seq_one_letter_code
_entity_poly.pdbx_strand_id
1 'polypeptide(L)'
;MSAALFTMESDISQILLKARLGIMGLFIVVFSTVTTTFLDVYSAGVSTESIFANISSKWIAVAVTIIGTLGAIILPMDDITGFLYLIGSVFAPMIAIQISDFFIFLSLTVSKLKMPMNPSVLLNVINLTFGAYSCK
;
A
#
# COMPACT_ATOMS: atom_id res chain seq x y z
N MET A 1 17.27 5.21 -15.60
CA MET A 1 17.51 4.98 -17.06
C MET A 1 18.99 5.08 -17.47
N SER A 2 19.91 5.56 -16.61
CA SER A 2 21.35 5.65 -16.92
C SER A 2 22.06 4.30 -17.09
N ALA A 3 21.67 3.27 -16.32
CA ALA A 3 22.28 1.94 -16.39
C ALA A 3 21.91 1.15 -17.67
N ALA A 4 20.69 1.34 -18.19
CA ALA A 4 20.22 0.72 -19.44
C ALA A 4 20.96 1.29 -20.67
N LEU A 5 21.22 2.61 -20.67
CA LEU A 5 22.02 3.26 -21.71
C LEU A 5 23.46 2.74 -21.77
N PHE A 6 24.06 2.41 -20.62
CA PHE A 6 25.42 1.88 -20.54
C PHE A 6 25.55 0.42 -20.96
N THR A 7 24.48 -0.37 -20.80
CA THR A 7 24.47 -1.82 -21.05
C THR A 7 23.79 -2.21 -22.36
N MET A 8 23.19 -1.23 -23.05
CA MET A 8 22.40 -1.35 -24.29
C MET A 8 21.22 -2.35 -24.19
N GLU A 9 20.79 -2.64 -22.97
CA GLU A 9 19.72 -3.61 -22.67
C GLU A 9 18.64 -2.94 -21.83
N SER A 10 17.38 -3.27 -22.10
CA SER A 10 16.22 -2.81 -21.33
C SER A 10 15.85 -3.76 -20.20
N ASP A 11 16.32 -5.01 -20.26
CA ASP A 11 15.99 -6.04 -19.27
C ASP A 11 16.84 -5.90 -18.02
N ILE A 12 16.17 -5.69 -16.88
CA ILE A 12 16.79 -5.49 -15.57
C ILE A 12 17.74 -6.65 -15.22
N SER A 13 17.40 -7.87 -15.65
CA SER A 13 18.19 -9.09 -15.43
C SER A 13 19.56 -9.01 -16.12
N GLN A 14 19.57 -8.60 -17.39
CA GLN A 14 20.78 -8.43 -18.19
C GLN A 14 21.65 -7.28 -17.67
N ILE A 15 21.02 -6.18 -17.24
CA ILE A 15 21.70 -5.02 -16.67
C ILE A 15 22.43 -5.39 -15.37
N LEU A 16 21.77 -6.13 -14.47
CA LEU A 16 22.37 -6.58 -13.21
C LEU A 16 23.53 -7.56 -13.41
N LEU A 17 23.42 -8.46 -14.39
CA LEU A 17 24.48 -9.41 -14.73
C LEU A 17 25.70 -8.68 -15.31
N LYS A 18 25.50 -7.74 -16.24
CA LYS A 18 26.58 -6.91 -16.81
C LYS A 18 27.21 -5.97 -15.77
N ALA A 19 26.44 -5.52 -14.78
CA ALA A 19 26.93 -4.73 -13.64
C ALA A 19 27.67 -5.55 -12.57
N ARG A 20 27.88 -6.86 -12.78
CA ARG A 20 28.53 -7.81 -11.83
C ARG A 20 27.83 -7.90 -10.46
N LEU A 21 26.57 -7.49 -10.38
CA LEU A 21 25.75 -7.50 -9.17
C LEU A 21 24.74 -8.65 -9.16
N GLY A 22 24.89 -9.66 -10.02
CA GLY A 22 23.89 -10.73 -10.20
C GLY A 22 23.38 -11.37 -8.90
N ILE A 23 24.28 -11.87 -8.05
CA ILE A 23 23.87 -12.54 -6.81
C ILE A 23 23.27 -11.56 -5.79
N MET A 24 23.89 -10.38 -5.61
CA MET A 24 23.42 -9.37 -4.65
C MET A 24 22.08 -8.77 -5.07
N GLY A 25 21.90 -8.50 -6.36
CA GLY A 25 20.66 -7.97 -6.90
C GLY A 25 19.52 -8.98 -6.85
N LEU A 26 19.80 -10.28 -7.04
CA LEU A 26 18.79 -11.32 -6.77
C LEU A 26 18.35 -11.31 -5.31
N PHE A 27 19.29 -11.24 -4.36
CA PHE A 27 18.94 -11.12 -2.94
C PHE A 27 18.10 -9.89 -2.65
N ILE A 28 18.47 -8.72 -3.20
CA ILE A 28 17.72 -7.47 -3.01
C ILE A 28 16.30 -7.62 -3.54
N VAL A 29 16.11 -8.16 -4.75
CA VAL A 29 14.77 -8.32 -5.36
C VAL A 29 13.93 -9.32 -4.56
N VAL A 30 14.50 -10.45 -4.15
CA VAL A 30 13.77 -11.46 -3.36
C VAL A 30 13.39 -10.91 -1.97
N PHE A 31 14.30 -10.26 -1.26
CA PHE A 31 13.98 -9.68 0.05
C PHE A 31 12.98 -8.53 -0.06
N SER A 32 13.08 -7.69 -1.10
CA SER A 32 12.14 -6.60 -1.34
C SER A 32 10.75 -7.13 -1.64
N THR A 33 10.63 -8.15 -2.49
CA THR A 33 9.33 -8.73 -2.86
C THR A 33 8.68 -9.43 -1.68
N VAL A 34 9.42 -10.23 -0.91
CA VAL A 34 8.90 -10.88 0.30
C VAL A 34 8.39 -9.85 1.30
N THR A 35 9.18 -8.79 1.57
CA THR A 35 8.78 -7.76 2.54
C THR A 35 7.54 -7.00 2.08
N THR A 36 7.44 -6.63 0.80
CA THR A 36 6.26 -5.94 0.26
C THR A 36 5.01 -6.84 0.28
N THR A 37 5.11 -8.11 -0.12
CA THR A 37 3.96 -9.03 -0.09
C THR A 37 3.44 -9.27 1.33
N PHE A 38 4.32 -9.31 2.34
CA PHE A 38 3.87 -9.38 3.73
C PHE A 38 3.03 -8.16 4.14
N LEU A 39 3.41 -6.96 3.70
CA LEU A 39 2.65 -5.74 4.00
C LEU A 39 1.30 -5.72 3.28
N ASP A 40 1.25 -6.18 2.03
CA ASP A 40 0.01 -6.26 1.23
C ASP A 40 -1.00 -7.20 1.89
N VAL A 41 -0.57 -8.41 2.23
CA VAL A 41 -1.43 -9.44 2.85
C VAL A 41 -1.81 -9.06 4.28
N TYR A 42 -0.90 -8.45 5.04
CA TYR A 42 -1.18 -7.97 6.40
C TYR A 42 -2.28 -6.91 6.37
N SER A 43 -2.16 -5.90 5.51
CA SER A 43 -3.16 -4.83 5.37
C SER A 43 -4.52 -5.37 4.94
N ALA A 44 -4.56 -6.32 3.99
CA ALA A 44 -5.80 -6.98 3.57
C ALA A 44 -6.43 -7.81 4.71
N GLY A 45 -5.61 -8.50 5.50
CA GLY A 45 -6.05 -9.30 6.64
C GLY A 45 -6.72 -8.46 7.73
N VAL A 46 -6.03 -7.42 8.22
CA VAL A 46 -6.57 -6.53 9.28
C VAL A 46 -7.80 -5.75 8.81
N SER A 47 -7.82 -5.31 7.55
CA SER A 47 -8.99 -4.62 6.97
C SER A 47 -10.21 -5.55 6.92
N THR A 48 -10.00 -6.83 6.61
CA THR A 48 -11.08 -7.82 6.55
C THR A 48 -11.58 -8.18 7.94
N GLU A 49 -10.71 -8.30 8.94
CA GLU A 49 -11.11 -8.49 10.35
C GLU A 49 -11.97 -7.32 10.86
N SER A 50 -11.60 -6.08 10.51
CA SER A 50 -12.33 -4.88 10.90
C SER A 50 -13.75 -4.83 10.31
N ILE A 51 -13.92 -5.31 9.06
CA ILE A 51 -15.22 -5.38 8.37
C ILE A 51 -16.02 -6.61 8.85
N PHE A 52 -15.35 -7.75 9.05
CA PHE A 52 -15.95 -9.03 9.44
C PHE A 52 -15.27 -9.57 10.70
N ALA A 53 -15.82 -9.19 11.86
CA ALA A 53 -15.27 -9.48 13.19
C ALA A 53 -15.17 -10.97 13.61
N ASN A 54 -15.45 -11.92 12.71
CA ASN A 54 -15.55 -13.35 13.02
C ASN A 54 -14.57 -14.24 12.23
N ILE A 55 -13.62 -13.69 11.45
CA ILE A 55 -12.92 -14.49 10.43
C ILE A 55 -11.49 -14.94 10.78
N SER A 56 -10.78 -14.56 11.83
CA SER A 56 -9.36 -14.93 12.01
C SER A 56 -8.43 -14.57 10.83
N SER A 57 -7.63 -13.54 11.06
CA SER A 57 -6.69 -12.93 10.11
C SER A 57 -5.76 -13.91 9.39
N LYS A 58 -5.38 -15.02 10.04
CA LYS A 58 -4.47 -16.03 9.49
C LYS A 58 -5.04 -16.74 8.27
N TRP A 59 -6.34 -17.05 8.26
CA TRP A 59 -6.96 -17.75 7.14
C TRP A 59 -7.20 -16.81 5.95
N ILE A 60 -7.56 -15.55 6.22
CA ILE A 60 -7.66 -14.50 5.19
C ILE A 60 -6.31 -14.27 4.53
N ALA A 61 -5.23 -14.19 5.32
CA ALA A 61 -3.90 -13.99 4.79
C ALA A 61 -3.51 -15.08 3.77
N VAL A 62 -3.73 -16.35 4.12
CA VAL A 62 -3.48 -17.48 3.21
C VAL A 62 -4.35 -17.39 1.95
N ALA A 63 -5.65 -17.11 2.09
CA ALA A 63 -6.56 -16.98 0.96
C ALA A 63 -6.13 -15.86 -0.02
N VAL A 64 -5.81 -14.67 0.50
CA VAL A 64 -5.33 -13.52 -0.29
C VAL A 64 -4.04 -13.87 -1.03
N THR A 65 -3.12 -14.58 -0.39
CA THR A 65 -1.84 -14.98 -1.02
C THR A 65 -2.05 -15.95 -2.18
N ILE A 66 -2.97 -16.92 -2.03
CA ILE A 66 -3.30 -17.87 -3.09
C ILE A 66 -3.98 -17.16 -4.26
N ILE A 67 -4.94 -16.28 -3.99
CA ILE A 67 -5.64 -15.49 -5.02
C ILE A 67 -4.66 -14.57 -5.75
N GLY A 68 -3.77 -13.89 -5.02
CA GLY A 68 -2.73 -13.05 -5.61
C GLY A 68 -1.76 -13.82 -6.51
N THR A 69 -1.37 -15.03 -6.08
CA THR A 69 -0.49 -15.90 -6.88
C THR A 69 -1.18 -16.40 -8.15
N LEU A 70 -2.44 -16.81 -8.06
CA LEU A 70 -3.26 -17.18 -9.23
C LEU A 70 -3.46 -15.99 -10.16
N GLY A 71 -3.72 -14.81 -9.60
CA GLY A 71 -3.83 -13.56 -10.34
C GLY A 71 -2.55 -13.26 -11.13
N ALA A 72 -1.38 -13.41 -10.51
CA ALA A 72 -0.10 -13.19 -11.16
C ALA A 72 0.19 -14.16 -12.33
N ILE A 73 -0.39 -15.38 -12.32
CA ILE A 73 -0.25 -16.35 -13.42
C ILE A 73 -1.16 -15.99 -14.59
N ILE A 74 -2.36 -15.47 -14.31
CA ILE A 74 -3.39 -15.18 -15.33
C ILE A 74 -3.18 -13.79 -15.95
N LEU A 75 -2.69 -12.83 -15.18
CA LEU A 75 -2.49 -11.46 -15.65
C LEU A 75 -1.21 -11.35 -16.51
N PRO A 76 -1.28 -10.79 -17.73
CA PRO A 76 -0.08 -10.52 -18.52
C PRO A 76 0.71 -9.38 -17.86
N MET A 77 1.89 -9.72 -17.32
CA MET A 77 2.81 -8.75 -16.70
C MET A 77 3.50 -7.83 -17.72
N ASP A 78 3.42 -8.15 -19.01
CA ASP A 78 3.95 -7.32 -20.09
C ASP A 78 3.09 -6.06 -20.35
N ASP A 79 1.79 -6.12 -20.06
CA ASP A 79 0.86 -4.99 -20.19
C ASP A 79 0.00 -4.86 -18.92
N ILE A 80 0.59 -4.25 -17.90
CA ILE A 80 -0.06 -3.99 -16.59
C ILE A 80 -0.97 -2.75 -16.60
N THR A 81 -1.13 -2.07 -17.74
CA THR A 81 -1.82 -0.78 -17.83
C THR A 81 -3.27 -0.87 -17.34
N GLY A 82 -3.99 -1.91 -17.77
CA GLY A 82 -5.38 -2.14 -17.36
C GLY A 82 -5.53 -2.35 -15.86
N PHE A 83 -4.59 -3.06 -15.24
CA PHE A 83 -4.55 -3.26 -13.79
C PHE A 83 -4.25 -1.95 -13.05
N LEU A 84 -3.29 -1.15 -13.55
CA LEU A 84 -2.96 0.16 -12.99
C LEU A 84 -4.15 1.12 -13.02
N TYR A 85 -4.94 1.11 -14.10
CA TYR A 85 -6.17 1.89 -14.15
C TYR A 85 -7.23 1.38 -13.19
N LEU A 86 -7.38 0.06 -13.06
CA LEU A 86 -8.31 -0.55 -12.10
C LEU A 86 -7.99 -0.09 -10.67
N ILE A 87 -6.76 -0.31 -10.19
CA ILE A 87 -6.37 0.06 -8.83
C ILE A 87 -6.38 1.58 -8.63
N GLY A 88 -5.93 2.36 -9.63
CA GLY A 88 -5.91 3.82 -9.56
C GLY A 88 -7.32 4.42 -9.44
N SER A 89 -8.31 3.84 -10.12
CA SER A 89 -9.71 4.30 -10.06
C SER A 89 -10.37 4.13 -8.70
N VAL A 90 -9.93 3.16 -7.89
CA VAL A 90 -10.47 2.90 -6.54
C VAL A 90 -9.67 3.64 -5.47
N PHE A 91 -8.35 3.71 -5.59
CA PHE A 91 -7.49 4.40 -4.62
C PHE A 91 -7.63 5.91 -4.67
N ALA A 92 -7.79 6.52 -5.85
CA ALA A 92 -7.91 7.98 -5.96
C ALA A 92 -9.15 8.54 -5.22
N PRO A 93 -10.37 7.98 -5.37
CA PRO A 93 -11.52 8.38 -4.56
C PRO A 93 -11.34 8.11 -3.06
N MET A 94 -10.72 6.99 -2.69
CA MET A 94 -10.49 6.63 -1.28
C MET A 94 -9.62 7.68 -0.56
N ILE A 95 -8.51 8.11 -1.18
CA ILE A 95 -7.66 9.18 -0.65
C ILE A 95 -8.40 10.52 -0.64
N ALA A 96 -9.17 10.82 -1.69
CA ALA A 96 -9.94 12.07 -1.76
C ALA A 96 -10.94 12.21 -0.60
N ILE A 97 -11.65 11.13 -0.24
CA ILE A 97 -12.56 11.11 0.90
C ILE A 97 -11.79 11.28 2.22
N GLN A 98 -10.67 10.58 2.39
CA GLN A 98 -9.88 10.65 3.62
C GLN A 98 -9.30 12.06 3.87
N ILE A 99 -8.83 12.74 2.81
CA ILE A 99 -8.38 14.14 2.90
C ILE A 99 -9.55 15.09 3.16
N SER A 100 -10.69 14.89 2.49
CA SER A 100 -11.89 15.70 2.66
C SER A 100 -12.45 15.61 4.09
N ASP A 101 -12.54 14.41 4.66
CA ASP A 101 -12.95 14.19 6.05
C ASP A 101 -12.00 14.89 7.03
N PHE A 102 -10.69 14.71 6.83
CA PHE A 102 -9.70 15.31 7.71
C PHE A 102 -9.67 16.84 7.65
N PHE A 103 -9.78 17.46 6.48
CA PHE A 103 -9.67 18.92 6.36
C PHE A 103 -11.02 19.64 6.45
N ILE A 104 -12.07 19.13 5.81
CA ILE A 104 -13.36 19.82 5.70
C ILE A 104 -14.23 19.51 6.93
N PHE A 105 -14.43 18.23 7.26
CA PHE A 105 -15.31 17.86 8.38
C PHE A 105 -14.71 18.22 9.75
N LEU A 106 -13.39 18.10 9.91
CA LEU A 106 -12.71 18.56 11.13
C LEU A 106 -12.79 20.08 11.30
N SER A 107 -12.54 20.87 10.24
CA SER A 107 -12.61 22.34 10.31
C SER A 107 -14.01 22.86 10.60
N LEU A 108 -15.04 22.19 10.07
CA LEU A 108 -16.44 22.49 10.36
C LEU A 108 -16.79 22.17 11.82
N THR A 109 -16.34 21.01 12.34
CA THR A 109 -16.58 20.59 13.72
C THR A 109 -15.90 21.53 14.73
N VAL A 110 -14.64 21.92 14.47
CA VAL A 110 -13.88 22.85 15.32
C VAL A 110 -14.47 24.26 15.30
N SER A 111 -14.90 24.76 14.13
CA SER A 111 -15.58 26.06 14.03
C SER A 111 -16.95 26.07 14.72
N LYS A 112 -17.70 24.96 14.64
CA LYS A 112 -19.02 24.83 15.30
C LYS A 112 -18.91 24.68 16.82
N LEU A 113 -17.85 24.05 17.33
CA LEU A 113 -17.62 23.83 18.77
C LEU A 113 -16.76 24.89 19.46
N LYS A 114 -16.32 25.94 18.74
CA LYS A 114 -15.51 27.07 19.24
C LYS A 114 -14.41 26.63 20.20
N MET A 115 -13.68 25.59 19.84
CA MET A 115 -12.52 25.14 20.61
C MET A 115 -11.33 26.07 20.33
N PRO A 116 -10.53 26.46 21.35
CA PRO A 116 -9.29 27.17 21.10
C PRO A 116 -8.32 26.25 20.36
N MET A 117 -8.02 26.55 19.10
CA MET A 117 -6.98 25.84 18.35
C MET A 117 -5.61 26.19 18.91
N ASN A 118 -5.12 25.35 19.81
CA ASN A 118 -3.70 25.27 20.19
C ASN A 118 -3.06 24.15 19.34
N PRO A 119 -1.86 24.34 18.74
CA PRO A 119 -1.19 23.31 17.95
C PRO A 119 -1.02 21.95 18.65
N SER A 120 -1.03 21.92 19.98
CA SER A 120 -0.99 20.69 20.80
C SER A 120 -2.30 19.89 20.80
N VAL A 121 -3.47 20.53 20.66
CA VAL A 121 -4.78 19.86 20.57
C VAL A 121 -4.97 19.21 19.19
N LEU A 122 -4.49 19.87 18.13
CA LEU A 122 -4.49 19.33 16.77
C LEU A 122 -3.66 18.03 16.69
N LEU A 123 -2.49 18.01 17.33
CA LEU A 123 -1.62 16.83 17.40
C LEU A 123 -2.26 15.67 18.19
N ASN A 124 -3.00 15.98 19.26
CA ASN A 124 -3.69 14.97 20.06
C ASN A 124 -4.94 14.42 19.36
N VAL A 125 -5.68 15.24 18.62
CA VAL A 125 -6.79 14.77 17.77
C VAL A 125 -6.27 13.93 16.62
N ILE A 126 -5.16 14.30 15.98
CA ILE A 126 -4.49 13.45 14.99
C ILE A 126 -4.13 12.09 15.60
N ASN A 127 -3.51 12.07 16.78
CA ASN A 127 -3.16 10.81 17.47
C ASN A 127 -4.37 10.01 17.97
N LEU A 128 -5.47 10.65 18.37
CA LEU A 128 -6.69 9.96 18.80
C LEU A 128 -7.50 9.42 17.63
N THR A 129 -7.57 10.15 16.52
CA THR A 129 -8.27 9.68 15.31
C THR A 129 -7.47 8.56 14.65
N PHE A 130 -6.16 8.70 14.46
CA PHE A 130 -5.31 7.60 13.96
C PHE A 130 -5.14 6.45 14.97
N GLY A 131 -5.09 6.74 16.27
CA GLY A 131 -5.03 5.74 17.34
C GLY A 131 -6.34 4.95 17.50
N ALA A 132 -7.49 5.57 17.23
CA ALA A 132 -8.79 4.89 17.23
C ALA A 132 -8.97 3.95 16.01
N TYR A 133 -8.34 4.25 14.87
CA TYR A 133 -8.24 3.30 13.75
C TYR A 133 -7.22 2.17 14.01
N SER A 134 -6.28 2.37 14.94
CA SER A 134 -5.27 1.37 15.32
C SER A 134 -5.69 0.46 16.49
N CYS A 135 -6.79 0.77 17.16
CA CYS A 135 -7.32 -0.01 18.28
C CYS A 135 -8.67 -0.64 17.89
N LYS A 136 -8.66 -1.44 16.83
CA LYS A 136 -9.70 -2.42 16.54
C LYS A 136 -9.14 -3.56 15.72
#